data_AF-A0A970WPZ1-F1
#
_entry.id   AF-A0A970WPZ1-F1
#
_cell.length_a   1.000
_cell.length_b   1.000
_cell.length_c   1.000
_cell.angle_alpha   90.00
_cell.angle_beta   90.00
_cell.angle_gamma   90.00
#
_symmetry.space_group_name_H-M   'P 1'
#
loop_
_entity.id
_entity.type
_entity.pdbx_description
1 polymer ?
#
loop_
_entity_poly.entity_id
_entity_poly.type
_entity_poly.pdbx_seq_one_letter_code
_entity_poly.pdbx_strand_id
1 'polypeptide(L)' 'MLLRVPGNARNAQVMKTRNFAGLSVKETAAGMKVSTSSVELDWSDTRAWLFRDW' A
#
# COMPACT_ATOMS: atom_id res chain seq x y z
N MET A 1 -16.33 -9.69 -11.40
CA MET A 1 -15.37 -8.57 -11.40
C MET A 1 -14.43 -8.77 -10.22
N LEU A 2 -13.37 -9.57 -10.41
CA LEU A 2 -12.36 -9.82 -9.39
C LEU A 2 -11.19 -8.89 -9.67
N LEU A 3 -11.03 -7.85 -8.85
CA LEU A 3 -9.83 -7.00 -8.87
C LEU A 3 -8.63 -7.91 -8.60
N ARG A 4 -7.74 -8.04 -9.59
CA ARG A 4 -6.46 -8.73 -9.42
C ARG A 4 -5.68 -7.97 -8.35
N VAL A 5 -5.54 -8.58 -7.17
CA VAL A 5 -4.79 -8.01 -6.06
C VAL A 5 -3.31 -7.88 -6.48
N PRO A 6 -2.61 -6.78 -6.17
CA PRO A 6 -1.19 -6.64 -6.49
C PRO A 6 -0.40 -7.83 -5.91
N GLY A 7 0.65 -8.24 -6.62
CA GLY A 7 1.39 -9.50 -6.44
C GLY A 7 2.11 -9.75 -5.10
N ASN A 8 1.75 -9.08 -4.00
CA ASN A 8 2.12 -9.45 -2.65
C ASN A 8 1.08 -8.88 -1.66
N ALA A 9 0.63 -9.67 -0.68
CA ALA A 9 -0.37 -9.29 0.33
C ALA A 9 -0.05 -7.96 1.04
N ARG A 10 1.24 -7.62 1.13
CA ARG A 10 1.72 -6.37 1.71
C ARG A 10 1.29 -5.11 0.95
N ASN A 11 1.28 -5.15 -0.37
CA ASN A 11 0.90 -3.99 -1.20
C ASN A 11 -0.61 -3.70 -1.10
N ALA A 12 -1.42 -4.76 -1.01
CA ALA A 12 -2.85 -4.63 -0.75
C ALA A 12 -3.14 -4.03 0.63
N GLN A 13 -2.33 -4.38 1.64
CA GLN A 13 -2.45 -3.83 3.00
C GLN A 13 -2.16 -2.32 3.03
N VAL A 14 -1.07 -1.87 2.39
CA VAL A 14 -0.69 -0.45 2.30
C VAL A 14 -1.74 0.36 1.53
N MET A 15 -2.27 -0.20 0.45
CA MET A 15 -3.33 0.44 -0.35
C MET A 15 -4.62 0.60 0.47
N LYS A 16 -5.02 -0.43 1.23
CA LYS A 16 -6.17 -0.41 2.14
C LYS A 16 -6.03 0.65 3.24
N THR A 17 -4.92 0.66 3.97
CA THR A 17 -4.76 1.56 5.12
C THR A 17 -4.64 3.03 4.71
N ARG A 18 -3.95 3.32 3.61
CA ARG A 18 -3.76 4.70 3.13
C ARG A 18 -4.99 5.28 2.43
N ASN A 19 -5.69 4.50 1.59
CA ASN A 19 -6.80 5.04 0.79
C ASN A 19 -8.17 4.79 1.42
N PHE A 20 -8.38 3.67 2.13
CA PHE A 20 -9.70 3.35 2.68
C PHE A 20 -9.86 3.75 4.15
N ALA A 21 -8.77 3.81 4.93
CA ALA A 21 -8.81 4.24 6.33
C ALA A 21 -8.32 5.68 6.57
N GLY A 22 -7.79 6.37 5.54
CA GLY A 22 -7.33 7.77 5.62
C GLY A 22 -6.09 7.99 6.48
N LEU A 23 -5.32 6.94 6.80
CA LEU A 23 -4.16 7.03 7.69
C LEU A 23 -2.97 7.69 7.01
N SER A 24 -2.25 8.52 7.77
CA SER A 24 -0.97 9.10 7.34
C SER A 24 0.13 8.03 7.19
N VAL A 25 1.27 8.43 6.59
CA VAL A 25 2.48 7.59 6.46
C VAL A 25 2.92 7.03 7.83
N LYS A 26 2.94 7.90 8.84
CA LYS A 26 3.42 7.57 10.18
C LYS A 26 2.48 6.61 10.89
N GLU A 27 1.17 6.85 10.81
CA GLU A 27 0.17 5.98 11.43
C GLU A 27 0.14 4.61 10.75
N THR A 28 0.28 4.57 9.43
CA THR A 28 0.40 3.31 8.68
C THR A 28 1.64 2.53 9.12
N ALA A 29 2.80 3.20 9.20
CA ALA A 29 4.06 2.58 9.63
C ALA A 29 3.96 2.01 11.06
N ALA A 30 3.36 2.76 11.98
CA ALA A 30 3.12 2.32 13.35
C ALA A 30 2.17 1.11 13.41
N GLY A 31 1.04 1.15 12.69
CA GLY A 31 0.08 0.05 12.63
C GLY A 31 0.64 -1.23 11.99
N MET A 32 1.54 -1.08 11.02
CA MET A 32 2.20 -2.19 10.33
C MET A 32 3.51 -2.64 10.97
N LYS A 33 4.01 -1.94 12.00
CA LYS A 33 5.30 -2.20 12.68
C LYS A 33 6.49 -2.21 11.71
N VAL A 34 6.53 -1.26 10.78
CA VAL A 34 7.62 -1.07 9.80
C VAL A 34 8.10 0.39 9.83
N SER A 35 9.20 0.69 9.13
CA SER A 35 9.66 2.07 8.97
C SER A 35 8.73 2.87 8.04
N THR A 36 8.70 4.20 8.19
CA THR A 36 7.99 5.08 7.26
C THR A 36 8.53 4.94 5.83
N SER A 37 9.85 4.78 5.67
CA SER A 37 10.49 4.51 4.38
C SER A 37 10.00 3.23 3.73
N SER A 38 9.76 2.17 4.51
CA SER A 38 9.18 0.92 4.00
C SER A 38 7.79 1.14 3.43
N VAL A 39 6.95 1.94 4.11
CA VAL A 39 5.60 2.25 3.63
C VAL A 39 5.65 3.07 2.34
N GLU A 40 6.60 3.99 2.20
CA GLU A 40 6.76 4.79 0.97
C GLU A 40 7.23 3.96 -0.23
N LEU A 41 8.16 3.02 -0.01
CA LEU A 41 8.59 2.07 -1.03
C LEU A 41 7.44 1.17 -1.47
N ASP A 42 6.75 0.53 -0.51
CA ASP A 42 5.58 -0.32 -0.78
C ASP A 42 4.48 0.46 -1.54
N TRP A 43 4.31 1.75 -1.22
CA TRP A 43 3.37 2.64 -1.92
C TRP A 43 3.81 2.98 -3.34
N SER A 44 5.11 3.20 -3.56
CA SER A 44 5.66 3.43 -4.90
C SER A 44 5.45 2.22 -5.81
N ASP A 45 5.73 1.02 -5.31
CA ASP A 45 5.52 -0.24 -6.03
C ASP A 45 4.03 -0.47 -6.34
N THR A 46 3.16 -0.17 -5.37
CA THR A 46 1.70 -0.26 -5.55
C THR A 46 1.20 0.69 -6.64
N ARG A 47 1.69 1.94 -6.67
CA ARG A 47 1.33 2.91 -7.73
C ARG A 47 1.85 2.47 -9.09
N ALA A 48 3.10 2.02 -9.19
CA ALA A 48 3.67 1.52 -10.43
C ALA A 48 2.86 0.34 -11.00
N TRP A 49 2.39 -0.56 -10.14
CA TRP A 49 1.49 -1.64 -10.55
C TRP A 49 0.13 -1.12 -11.02
N LEU A 50 -0.50 -0.20 -10.29
CA LEU A 50 -1.77 0.41 -10.70
C LEU A 50 -1.64 1.04 -12.09
N PHE A 51 -0.64 1.90 -12.31
CA PHE A 51 -0.47 2.54 -13.61
C PHE A 51 -0.18 1.58 -14.77
N ARG A 52 0.29 0.35 -14.48
CA ARG A 52 0.57 -0.66 -15.50
C ARG A 52 -0.66 -1.51 -15.85
N ASP A 53 -1.50 -1.84 -14.88
CA ASP A 53 -2.67 -2.71 -15.05
C ASP A 53 -4.00 -1.91 -15.11
N TRP A 54 -3.94 -0.62 -15.44
CA TRP A 54 -5.11 0.21 -15.78
C TRP A 54 -5.57 0.01 -17.23
#